data_AF-A0A0M4CI92-F1
#
_entry.id   AF-A0A0M4CI92-F1
#
_cell.length_a   1.000
_cell.length_b   1.000
_cell.length_c   1.000
_cell.angle_alpha   90.00
_cell.angle_beta   90.00
_cell.angle_gamma   90.00
#
_symmetry.space_group_name_H-M   'P 1'
#
loop_
_entity.id
_entity.type
_entity.pdbx_description
1 polymer ?
#
loop_
_entity_poly.entity_id
_entity_poly.type
_entity_poly.pdbx_seq_one_letter_code
_entity_poly.pdbx_strand_id
1 'polypeptide(L)'
;MRKNREFGWEEVGPSQEGERFTFSDEAVNHMVDINERFKALQVEHPIVRRNSDYDMEEARMLNEIYSPLMSEVIYFASQSGLMIVFDWMSWAEGNYWLRSERPNKWEEFDVETARMMVTALVRSDYFSYSMPISFFGSGNFFGVFDHLTNLLVRGYR
;
A
#
# COMPACT_ATOMS: atom_id res chain seq x y z
N MET A 1 28.36 -8.66 -5.55
CA MET A 1 27.50 -9.75 -5.04
C MET A 1 27.53 -9.75 -3.52
N ARG A 2 26.51 -9.19 -2.87
CA ARG A 2 26.30 -9.32 -1.42
C ARG A 2 25.15 -10.28 -1.21
N LYS A 3 25.43 -11.47 -0.67
CA LYS A 3 24.40 -12.42 -0.25
C LYS A 3 23.89 -12.01 1.15
N ASN A 4 22.59 -11.80 1.31
CA ASN A 4 22.01 -11.72 2.65
C ASN A 4 21.76 -13.15 3.16
N ARG A 5 22.51 -13.56 4.18
CA ARG A 5 22.64 -14.96 4.62
C ARG A 5 21.41 -15.50 5.37
N GLU A 6 20.45 -14.67 5.75
CA GLU A 6 19.31 -15.10 6.58
C GLU A 6 18.15 -15.72 5.78
N PHE A 7 17.96 -15.38 4.50
CA PHE A 7 16.74 -15.76 3.77
C PHE A 7 16.97 -16.47 2.43
N GLY A 8 18.23 -16.79 2.08
CA GLY A 8 18.52 -17.73 0.99
C GLY A 8 18.13 -17.28 -0.42
N TRP A 9 17.85 -16.01 -0.66
CA TRP A 9 17.66 -15.49 -2.02
C TRP A 9 19.00 -15.05 -2.62
N GLU A 10 19.24 -15.48 -3.86
CA GLU A 10 20.25 -14.86 -4.71
C GLU A 10 19.65 -13.60 -5.32
N GLU A 11 20.45 -12.54 -5.38
CA GLU A 11 20.15 -11.33 -6.15
C GLU A 11 20.08 -11.75 -7.62
N VAL A 12 18.88 -12.17 -8.07
CA VAL A 12 18.58 -12.40 -9.47
C VAL A 12 18.66 -11.03 -10.11
N GLY A 13 19.73 -10.82 -10.88
CA GLY A 13 19.86 -9.64 -11.73
C GLY A 13 18.61 -9.46 -12.59
N PRO A 14 18.31 -8.21 -13.00
CA PRO A 14 17.04 -7.85 -13.61
C PRO A 14 16.71 -8.81 -14.75
N SER A 15 15.53 -9.42 -14.68
CA SER A 15 14.97 -10.24 -15.77
C SER A 15 15.04 -9.45 -17.07
N GLN A 16 15.54 -10.11 -18.12
CA GLN A 16 15.78 -9.50 -19.43
C GLN A 16 14.50 -8.97 -20.07
N GLU A 17 14.65 -7.82 -20.75
CA GLU A 17 13.66 -7.01 -21.48
C GLU A 17 12.77 -6.15 -20.56
N GLY A 18 13.14 -4.91 -20.23
CA GLY A 18 13.53 -3.87 -21.18
C GLY A 18 12.62 -2.63 -21.09
N GLU A 19 11.54 -2.68 -20.32
CA GLU A 19 10.82 -1.50 -19.86
C GLU A 19 10.85 -1.48 -18.33
N ARG A 20 11.74 -0.65 -17.75
CA ARG A 20 11.50 -0.19 -16.38
C ARG A 20 10.15 0.50 -16.43
N PHE A 21 9.15 -0.08 -15.77
CA PHE A 21 7.85 0.55 -15.66
C PHE A 21 7.99 1.88 -14.91
N THR A 22 8.15 2.96 -15.65
CA THR A 22 8.23 4.32 -15.11
C THR A 22 6.84 4.89 -15.04
N PHE A 23 6.42 5.31 -13.84
CA PHE A 23 5.19 6.09 -13.69
C PHE A 23 5.29 7.40 -14.46
N SER A 24 4.24 7.73 -15.22
CA SER A 24 4.10 9.05 -15.82
C SER A 24 4.01 10.12 -14.73
N ASP A 25 4.40 11.35 -15.04
CA ASP A 25 4.26 12.48 -14.10
C ASP A 25 2.79 12.66 -13.68
N GLU A 26 1.85 12.42 -14.58
CA GLU A 26 0.41 12.44 -14.28
C GLU A 26 0.02 11.40 -13.24
N ALA A 27 0.52 10.16 -13.37
CA ALA A 27 0.25 9.10 -12.41
C ALA A 27 0.90 9.39 -11.04
N VAL A 28 2.11 9.95 -11.02
CA VAL A 28 2.75 10.37 -9.77
C VAL A 28 1.99 11.51 -9.12
N ASN A 29 1.56 12.52 -9.89
CA ASN A 29 0.76 13.63 -9.37
C ASN A 29 -0.59 13.15 -8.81
N HIS A 30 -1.24 12.20 -9.47
CA HIS A 30 -2.47 11.59 -8.97
C HIS A 30 -2.23 10.80 -7.68
N MET A 31 -1.13 10.05 -7.61
CA MET A 31 -0.75 9.35 -6.39
C MET A 31 -0.49 10.30 -5.22
N VAL A 32 0.20 11.41 -5.47
CA VAL A 32 0.43 12.48 -4.49
C VAL A 32 -0.89 13.07 -4.01
N ASP A 33 -1.79 13.42 -4.93
CA ASP A 33 -3.10 13.99 -4.60
C ASP A 33 -3.95 13.03 -3.73
N ILE A 34 -3.99 11.74 -4.08
CA ILE A 34 -4.64 10.70 -3.26
C ILE A 34 -4.02 10.66 -1.86
N ASN A 35 -2.70 10.67 -1.76
CA ASN A 35 -1.99 10.59 -0.48
C ASN A 35 -2.26 11.81 0.41
N GLU A 36 -2.26 13.03 -0.14
CA GLU A 36 -2.55 14.25 0.61
C GLU A 36 -4.02 14.33 1.05
N ARG A 37 -4.98 13.94 0.18
CA ARG A 37 -6.39 13.84 0.57
C ARG A 37 -6.61 12.81 1.66
N PHE A 38 -5.88 11.69 1.62
CA PHE A 38 -5.93 10.70 2.69
C PHE A 38 -5.44 11.27 4.02
N LYS A 39 -4.28 11.93 4.03
CA LYS A 39 -3.73 12.56 5.24
C LYS A 39 -4.69 13.58 5.84
N ALA A 40 -5.31 14.42 5.01
CA ALA A 40 -6.31 15.38 5.45
C ALA A 40 -7.53 14.69 6.09
N LEU A 41 -8.08 13.67 5.44
CA LEU A 41 -9.20 12.89 5.97
C LEU A 41 -8.84 12.19 7.28
N GLN A 42 -7.61 11.70 7.44
CA GLN A 42 -7.18 11.04 8.67
C GLN A 42 -7.05 12.02 9.85
N VAL A 43 -6.72 13.28 9.58
CA VAL A 43 -6.68 14.36 10.59
C VAL A 43 -8.09 14.73 11.02
N GLU A 44 -9.02 14.85 10.07
CA GLU A 44 -10.42 15.24 10.33
C GLU A 44 -11.25 14.11 10.94
N HIS A 45 -11.06 12.89 10.43
CA HIS A 45 -11.85 11.70 10.72
C HIS A 45 -10.94 10.49 10.98
N PRO A 46 -10.22 10.46 12.11
CA PRO A 46 -9.24 9.43 12.37
C PRO A 46 -9.87 8.04 12.52
N ILE A 47 -9.37 7.06 11.76
CA ILE A 47 -9.74 5.65 11.95
C ILE A 47 -8.94 5.09 13.13
N VAL A 48 -9.53 5.13 14.33
CA VAL A 48 -8.92 4.59 15.55
C VAL A 48 -9.51 3.21 15.84
N ARG A 49 -8.66 2.19 15.97
CA ARG A 49 -9.09 0.90 16.54
C ARG A 49 -9.33 1.07 18.04
N ARG A 50 -10.57 1.38 18.45
CA ARG A 50 -10.96 1.36 19.86
C ARG A 50 -11.28 -0.07 20.29
N ASN A 51 -10.70 -0.49 21.41
CA ASN A 51 -10.94 -1.81 22.03
C ASN A 51 -12.23 -1.87 22.87
N SER A 52 -12.92 -0.74 23.07
CA SER A 52 -14.16 -0.64 23.84
C SER A 52 -15.31 -0.26 22.92
N ASP A 53 -16.42 -0.99 23.01
CA ASP A 53 -17.71 -0.81 22.35
C ASP A 53 -17.63 -0.29 20.92
N TYR A 54 -17.65 -1.22 19.97
CA TYR A 54 -17.74 -0.92 18.54
C TYR A 54 -18.97 -0.05 18.26
N ASP A 55 -18.75 1.25 18.06
CA ASP A 55 -19.79 2.19 17.68
C ASP A 55 -20.14 1.96 16.20
N MET A 56 -21.25 1.25 15.98
CA MET A 56 -21.76 0.93 14.65
C MET A 56 -22.07 2.18 13.82
N GLU A 57 -22.48 3.27 14.47
CA GLU A 57 -22.85 4.52 13.79
C GLU A 57 -21.60 5.29 13.37
N GLU A 58 -20.61 5.38 14.26
CA GLU A 58 -19.28 5.93 13.93
C GLU A 58 -18.63 5.12 12.80
N ALA A 59 -18.67 3.79 12.88
CA ALA A 59 -18.14 2.91 11.85
C ALA A 59 -18.86 3.10 10.50
N ARG A 60 -20.19 3.23 10.50
CA ARG A 60 -20.97 3.49 9.28
C ARG A 60 -20.58 4.83 8.65
N MET A 61 -20.55 5.89 9.45
CA MET A 61 -20.16 7.23 9.01
C MET A 61 -18.75 7.25 8.43
N LEU A 62 -17.77 6.64 9.10
CA LEU A 62 -16.40 6.55 8.59
C LEU A 62 -16.33 5.79 7.28
N ASN A 63 -17.10 4.70 7.12
CA ASN A 63 -17.13 4.00 5.84
C ASN A 63 -17.71 4.86 4.72
N GLU A 64 -18.77 5.64 4.98
CA GLU A 64 -19.33 6.57 4.00
C GLU A 64 -18.32 7.65 3.61
N ILE A 65 -17.58 8.21 4.58
CA ILE A 65 -16.55 9.24 4.36
C ILE A 65 -15.37 8.69 3.52
N TYR A 66 -14.88 7.50 3.84
CA TYR A 66 -13.69 6.94 3.19
C TYR A 66 -13.98 6.15 1.90
N SER A 67 -15.23 5.76 1.65
CA SER A 67 -15.62 4.96 0.47
C SER A 67 -15.22 5.59 -0.88
N PRO A 68 -15.41 6.91 -1.11
CA PRO A 68 -14.97 7.54 -2.35
C PRO A 68 -13.47 7.41 -2.58
N LEU A 69 -12.66 7.67 -1.54
CA LEU A 69 -11.21 7.60 -1.64
C LEU A 69 -10.71 6.17 -1.83
N MET A 70 -11.31 5.20 -1.13
CA MET A 70 -11.01 3.78 -1.32
C MET A 70 -11.29 3.34 -2.77
N SER A 71 -12.45 3.72 -3.31
CA SER A 71 -12.83 3.39 -4.69
C SER A 71 -11.84 3.97 -5.69
N GLU A 72 -11.41 5.22 -5.46
CA GLU A 72 -10.42 5.88 -6.29
C GLU A 72 -9.04 5.23 -6.20
N VAL A 73 -8.59 4.86 -5.00
CA VAL A 73 -7.34 4.12 -4.78
C VAL A 73 -7.33 2.81 -5.55
N ILE A 74 -8.42 2.04 -5.47
CA ILE A 74 -8.54 0.76 -6.18
C ILE A 74 -8.53 0.98 -7.69
N TYR A 75 -9.30 1.96 -8.17
CA TYR A 75 -9.32 2.32 -9.59
C TYR A 75 -7.93 2.74 -10.08
N PHE A 76 -7.29 3.68 -9.39
CA PHE A 76 -5.94 4.14 -9.68
C PHE A 76 -4.95 2.98 -9.70
N ALA A 77 -4.94 2.13 -8.67
CA ALA A 77 -4.03 0.99 -8.60
C ALA A 77 -4.20 0.03 -9.79
N SER A 78 -5.43 -0.18 -10.23
CA SER A 78 -5.75 -1.08 -11.35
C SER A 78 -5.37 -0.53 -12.73
N GLN A 79 -5.39 0.81 -12.92
CA GLN A 79 -5.18 1.44 -14.24
C GLN A 79 -3.80 2.07 -14.41
N SER A 80 -3.14 2.48 -13.34
CA SER A 80 -1.88 3.22 -13.37
C SER A 80 -0.63 2.36 -13.59
N GLY A 81 -0.80 1.03 -13.71
CA GLY A 81 0.31 0.07 -13.69
C GLY A 81 1.02 -0.04 -12.33
N LEU A 82 0.45 0.53 -11.28
CA LEU A 82 0.94 0.38 -9.90
C LEU A 82 1.02 -1.08 -9.47
N MET A 83 -0.02 -1.86 -9.79
CA MET A 83 -0.11 -3.26 -9.44
C MET A 83 0.86 -4.13 -10.24
N ILE A 84 1.55 -5.04 -9.56
CA ILE A 84 2.48 -6.00 -10.19
C ILE A 84 2.04 -7.44 -10.02
N VAL A 85 2.39 -8.28 -10.99
CA VAL A 85 2.01 -9.69 -10.98
C VAL A 85 3.04 -10.51 -10.21
N PHE A 86 2.61 -11.12 -9.11
CA PHE A 86 3.39 -12.09 -8.34
C PHE A 86 2.46 -12.98 -7.51
N ASP A 87 3.00 -14.07 -6.93
CA ASP A 87 2.26 -14.94 -6.01
C ASP A 87 2.15 -14.30 -4.62
N TRP A 88 1.22 -13.37 -4.49
CA TRP A 88 0.98 -12.61 -3.26
C TRP A 88 0.43 -13.46 -2.11
N MET A 89 -0.28 -14.56 -2.40
CA MET A 89 -0.85 -15.43 -1.37
C MET A 89 0.24 -16.25 -0.67
N SER A 90 1.25 -16.69 -1.41
CA SER A 90 2.39 -17.44 -0.87
C SER A 90 3.55 -16.55 -0.41
N TRP A 91 3.39 -15.22 -0.43
CA TRP A 91 4.47 -14.29 -0.10
C TRP A 91 4.74 -14.22 1.41
N ALA A 92 5.68 -15.04 1.87
CA ALA A 92 6.04 -15.16 3.28
C ALA A 92 6.62 -13.86 3.87
N GLU A 93 7.44 -13.15 3.10
CA GLU A 93 8.01 -11.86 3.51
C GLU A 93 6.93 -10.78 3.71
N GLY A 94 5.93 -10.72 2.82
CA GLY A 94 4.81 -9.80 2.99
C GLY A 94 4.07 -10.04 4.31
N ASN A 95 3.82 -11.30 4.65
CA ASN A 95 3.21 -11.68 5.92
C ASN A 95 4.07 -11.30 7.13
N TYR A 96 5.39 -11.45 7.04
CA TYR A 96 6.32 -11.00 8.07
C TYR A 96 6.18 -9.48 8.29
N TRP A 97 6.20 -8.69 7.22
CA TRP A 97 6.08 -7.24 7.32
C TRP A 97 4.74 -6.80 7.88
N LEU A 98 3.63 -7.42 7.49
CA LEU A 98 2.30 -7.10 8.05
C LEU A 98 2.22 -7.33 9.56
N ARG A 99 2.90 -8.36 10.08
CA ARG A 99 2.93 -8.72 11.50
C ARG A 99 3.99 -7.97 12.31
N SER A 100 4.96 -7.36 11.63
CA SER A 100 6.03 -6.62 12.28
C SER A 100 5.49 -5.35 12.95
N GLU A 101 5.83 -5.16 14.22
CA GLU A 101 5.55 -3.94 15.01
C GLU A 101 6.69 -2.92 14.93
N ARG A 102 7.70 -3.14 14.07
CA ARG A 102 8.82 -2.21 13.92
C ARG A 102 8.30 -0.84 13.49
N PRO A 103 8.69 0.24 14.20
CA PRO A 103 8.45 1.60 13.74
C PRO A 103 9.05 1.78 12.35
N ASN A 104 8.34 2.50 11.48
CA ASN A 104 8.82 2.87 10.14
C ASN A 104 9.28 1.72 9.24
N LYS A 105 8.79 0.49 9.46
CA LYS A 105 9.16 -0.71 8.68
C LYS A 105 9.05 -0.57 7.16
N TRP A 106 8.23 0.37 6.68
CA TRP A 106 8.05 0.65 5.26
C TRP A 106 9.26 1.35 4.63
N GLU A 107 10.04 2.10 5.41
CA GLU A 107 11.23 2.82 4.92
C GLU A 107 12.30 1.87 4.37
N GLU A 108 12.26 0.59 4.76
CA GLU A 108 13.17 -0.46 4.27
C GLU A 108 12.83 -0.93 2.85
N PHE A 109 11.65 -0.57 2.31
CA PHE A 109 11.19 -1.08 1.03
C PHE A 109 11.80 -0.28 -0.12
N ASP A 110 12.25 -0.98 -1.16
CA ASP A 110 12.44 -0.36 -2.47
C ASP A 110 11.10 -0.20 -3.20
N VAL A 111 11.14 0.41 -4.38
CA VAL A 111 9.95 0.69 -5.20
C VAL A 111 9.21 -0.61 -5.54
N GLU A 112 9.93 -1.68 -5.87
CA GLU A 112 9.34 -2.96 -6.24
C GLU A 112 8.64 -3.61 -5.05
N THR A 113 9.31 -3.72 -3.91
CA THR A 113 8.76 -4.30 -2.68
C THR A 113 7.54 -3.51 -2.18
N ALA A 114 7.58 -2.19 -2.27
CA ALA A 114 6.45 -1.35 -1.92
C ALA A 114 5.26 -1.56 -2.87
N ARG A 115 5.50 -1.72 -4.18
CA ARG A 115 4.46 -2.09 -5.16
C ARG A 115 3.90 -3.49 -4.90
N MET A 116 4.74 -4.46 -4.54
CA MET A 116 4.30 -5.81 -4.17
C MET A 116 3.32 -5.74 -3.00
N MET A 117 3.68 -4.99 -1.94
CA MET A 117 2.86 -4.82 -0.76
C MET A 117 1.55 -4.09 -1.04
N VAL A 118 1.58 -2.97 -1.77
CA VAL A 118 0.36 -2.26 -2.21
C VAL A 118 -0.54 -3.21 -2.99
N THR A 119 0.02 -3.99 -3.92
CA THR A 119 -0.75 -4.96 -4.71
C THR A 119 -1.38 -6.03 -3.83
N ALA A 120 -0.62 -6.61 -2.89
CA ALA A 120 -1.13 -7.63 -1.98
C ALA A 120 -2.26 -7.10 -1.12
N LEU A 121 -2.14 -5.87 -0.60
CA LEU A 121 -3.18 -5.23 0.21
C LEU A 121 -4.45 -4.94 -0.60
N VAL A 122 -4.32 -4.35 -1.79
CA VAL A 122 -5.47 -4.08 -2.67
C VAL A 122 -6.16 -5.38 -3.10
N ARG A 123 -5.39 -6.42 -3.44
CA ARG A 123 -5.96 -7.72 -3.82
C ARG A 123 -6.63 -8.43 -2.66
N SER A 124 -5.98 -8.45 -1.49
CA SER A 124 -6.57 -9.02 -0.28
C SER A 124 -7.95 -8.40 -0.03
N ASP A 125 -8.05 -7.08 -0.17
CA ASP A 125 -9.27 -6.33 0.06
C ASP A 125 -10.38 -6.59 -0.97
N TYR A 126 -10.00 -6.61 -2.25
CA TYR A 126 -10.90 -6.92 -3.36
C TYR A 126 -11.57 -8.29 -3.21
N PHE A 127 -10.85 -9.28 -2.66
CA PHE A 127 -11.38 -10.62 -2.41
C PHE A 127 -12.13 -10.77 -1.07
N SER A 128 -11.90 -9.87 -0.10
CA SER A 128 -12.54 -9.95 1.23
C SER A 128 -13.83 -9.13 1.37
N TYR A 129 -14.26 -8.39 0.34
CA TYR A 129 -15.38 -7.43 0.43
C TYR A 129 -15.22 -6.48 1.64
N SER A 130 -14.00 -5.99 1.86
CA SER A 130 -13.75 -5.19 3.05
C SER A 130 -14.44 -3.85 2.96
N MET A 131 -14.85 -3.37 4.14
CA MET A 131 -15.26 -1.99 4.33
C MET A 131 -14.01 -1.08 4.37
N PRO A 132 -14.09 0.20 3.95
CA PRO A 132 -12.97 1.15 4.02
C PRO A 132 -12.24 1.19 5.36
N ILE A 133 -12.96 1.09 6.48
CA ILE A 133 -12.36 1.04 7.82
C ILE A 133 -11.46 -0.18 8.03
N SER A 134 -11.75 -1.31 7.39
CA SER A 134 -10.92 -2.52 7.47
C SER A 134 -9.65 -2.36 6.64
N PHE A 135 -9.78 -1.82 5.42
CA PHE A 135 -8.68 -1.57 4.51
C PHE A 135 -7.66 -0.59 5.12
N PHE A 136 -8.16 0.56 5.58
CA PHE A 136 -7.30 1.64 6.09
C PHE A 136 -6.99 1.51 7.58
N GLY A 137 -7.86 0.89 8.38
CA GLY A 137 -7.76 0.89 9.84
C GLY A 137 -6.62 0.05 10.42
N SER A 138 -5.86 -0.68 9.61
CA SER A 138 -4.58 -1.26 10.04
C SER A 138 -3.42 -0.25 9.99
N GLY A 139 -3.57 0.85 9.25
CA GLY A 139 -2.49 1.77 8.92
C GLY A 139 -1.45 1.21 7.94
N ASN A 140 -1.51 -0.09 7.60
CA ASN A 140 -0.50 -0.72 6.75
C ASN A 140 -0.53 -0.15 5.33
N PHE A 141 -1.73 -0.05 4.74
CA PHE A 141 -1.88 0.53 3.40
C PHE A 141 -1.34 1.94 3.34
N PHE A 142 -1.72 2.79 4.30
CA PHE A 142 -1.24 4.16 4.38
C PHE A 142 0.28 4.24 4.46
N GLY A 143 0.88 3.50 5.38
CA GLY A 143 2.33 3.58 5.58
C GLY A 143 3.13 3.15 4.35
N VAL A 144 2.71 2.09 3.65
CA VAL A 144 3.40 1.67 2.44
C VAL A 144 3.11 2.58 1.23
N PHE A 145 1.89 3.13 1.13
CA PHE A 145 1.50 4.02 0.04
C PHE A 145 2.19 5.38 0.14
N ASP A 146 2.31 5.95 1.35
CA ASP A 146 3.06 7.19 1.58
C ASP A 146 4.54 7.01 1.26
N HIS A 147 5.15 5.90 1.73
CA HIS A 147 6.54 5.58 1.40
C HIS A 147 6.77 5.46 -0.11
N LEU A 148 5.93 4.71 -0.81
CA LEU A 148 6.03 4.57 -2.26
C LEU A 148 5.87 5.92 -2.98
N THR A 149 4.91 6.75 -2.54
CA THR A 149 4.72 8.09 -3.09
C THR A 149 5.99 8.92 -2.98
N ASN A 150 6.63 8.90 -1.80
CA ASN A 150 7.88 9.61 -1.54
C ASN A 150 9.04 9.11 -2.42
N LEU A 151 9.14 7.81 -2.66
CA LEU A 151 10.15 7.25 -3.57
C LEU A 151 9.93 7.74 -5.02
N LEU A 152 8.69 7.69 -5.52
CA LEU A 152 8.37 8.07 -6.90
C LEU A 152 8.55 9.58 -7.15
N VAL A 153 8.23 10.43 -6.17
CA VAL A 153 8.47 11.88 -6.22
C VAL A 153 9.96 12.19 -6.28
N ARG A 154 10.79 11.42 -5.57
CA ARG A 154 12.27 11.56 -5.60
C ARG A 154 12.92 11.02 -6.88
N GLY A 155 12.12 10.51 -7.82
CA GLY A 155 12.61 10.02 -9.11
C GLY A 155 13.10 8.58 -9.11
N TYR A 156 12.83 7.81 -8.04
CA TYR A 156 13.02 6.35 -8.05
C TYR A 156 11.86 5.72 -8.83
N ARG A 157 11.87 5.87 -10.15
CA ARG A 157 10.84 5.37 -11.07
C ARG A 157 11.41 4.35 -12.04
#